data_AF-A0A2E4I004-F1
#
_entry.id   AF-A0A2E4I004-F1
#
_cell.length_a   1.000
_cell.length_b   1.000
_cell.length_c   1.000
_cell.angle_alpha   90.00
_cell.angle_beta   90.00
_cell.angle_gamma   90.00
#
_symmetry.space_group_name_H-M   'P 1'
#
loop_
_entity.id
_entity.type
_entity.pdbx_description
1 polymer ?
#
loop_
_entity_poly.entity_id
_entity_poly.type
_entity_poly.pdbx_seq_one_letter_code
_entity_poly.pdbx_strand_id
1 'polypeptide(L)'
;MQNSSVLAVLSWVLLIGCGEENLPTSPSLPVAAGITTPNNDETGEFGVKVSGVNEVTVTCSDANVGDQGIVGGVTYTKRSRPQIIALIAAQDYGSLTVTCTSNVTDMSSMFAGDVSFNQDISSWDVSNVTDMSSMFAGATLFNQNIGGWDVGNVKDMNYMFNWATSFNQDISSWDVSNVTDMGFMFYKTLSFNQDINSWDVSNVTDMSEMFYVSVLFNQDISSWDVSNVTDMSDMFLKADSFNQDISSWDVSNVTDMSYMFSEADSFNQNIGGWDVSNVTDMSYMFSGADLFNQDLSGWCVSNVPAIPSYFDTGADAWSSARPQWGMCP
;
A
#
# COMPACT_ATOMS: atom_id res chain seq x y z
N MET A 1 64.50 4.20 -15.46
CA MET A 1 63.91 5.53 -15.21
C MET A 1 62.99 5.82 -16.38
N GLN A 2 61.69 5.53 -16.21
CA GLN A 2 60.57 6.50 -16.21
C GLN A 2 60.29 7.06 -17.62
N ASN A 3 59.07 7.18 -18.16
CA ASN A 3 57.67 7.05 -17.72
C ASN A 3 56.85 7.04 -19.04
N SER A 4 55.93 6.11 -19.29
CA SER A 4 54.47 6.21 -19.08
C SER A 4 53.69 7.18 -19.99
N SER A 5 52.44 6.74 -20.29
CA SER A 5 51.25 7.47 -20.77
C SER A 5 51.10 7.51 -22.32
N VAL A 6 49.97 7.15 -22.96
CA VAL A 6 48.57 6.90 -22.56
C VAL A 6 47.96 5.86 -23.52
N LEU A 7 47.17 4.92 -22.97
CA LEU A 7 46.33 3.97 -23.71
C LEU A 7 45.21 4.66 -24.48
N ALA A 8 45.06 4.31 -25.76
CA ALA A 8 43.81 4.45 -26.49
C ALA A 8 42.89 3.27 -26.13
N VAL A 9 41.66 3.55 -25.71
CA VAL A 9 40.59 2.56 -25.78
C VAL A 9 39.38 3.22 -26.44
N LEU A 10 39.07 2.67 -27.61
CA LEU A 10 37.93 2.99 -28.47
C LEU A 10 36.61 2.55 -27.81
N SER A 11 35.61 3.39 -28.03
CA SER A 11 34.17 3.14 -27.97
C SER A 11 33.76 1.70 -28.28
N TRP A 12 33.05 1.07 -27.36
CA TRP A 12 32.18 -0.08 -27.63
C TRP A 12 30.80 0.21 -27.03
N VAL A 13 29.88 0.63 -27.91
CA VAL A 13 28.45 0.41 -27.73
C VAL A 13 28.23 -1.07 -28.05
N LEU A 14 27.89 -1.86 -27.04
CA LEU A 14 27.27 -3.18 -27.20
C LEU A 14 25.98 -3.12 -26.36
N LEU A 15 24.82 -2.89 -26.98
CA LEU A 15 23.90 -3.96 -27.36
C LEU A 15 23.78 -5.01 -26.25
N ILE A 16 23.04 -4.67 -25.20
CA ILE A 16 22.38 -5.66 -24.34
C ILE A 16 21.18 -6.17 -25.14
N GLY A 17 21.45 -7.13 -26.02
CA GLY A 17 20.49 -8.14 -26.39
C GLY A 17 20.97 -9.44 -25.75
N CYS A 18 20.41 -9.77 -24.58
CA CYS A 18 20.48 -11.10 -23.98
C CYS A 18 19.33 -11.23 -22.96
N GLY A 19 18.35 -12.04 -23.33
CA GLY A 19 17.47 -12.75 -22.40
C GLY A 19 16.33 -11.95 -21.81
N GLU A 20 15.17 -12.00 -22.48
CA GLU A 20 14.00 -12.44 -21.72
C GLU A 20 14.38 -13.78 -21.10
N GLU A 21 14.89 -13.77 -19.87
CA GLU A 21 14.69 -14.93 -19.02
C GLU A 21 13.18 -15.07 -18.93
N ASN A 22 12.67 -16.09 -19.62
CA ASN A 22 11.35 -16.62 -19.38
C ASN A 22 11.26 -16.95 -17.90
N LEU A 23 10.85 -15.97 -17.08
CA LEU A 23 10.32 -16.22 -15.77
C LEU A 23 9.26 -17.30 -15.98
N PRO A 24 9.34 -18.44 -15.28
CA PRO A 24 8.34 -19.48 -15.42
C PRO A 24 6.99 -18.81 -15.15
N THR A 25 6.16 -18.73 -16.20
CA THR A 25 4.79 -18.29 -16.02
C THR A 25 4.14 -19.31 -15.11
N SER A 26 3.78 -18.86 -13.92
CA SER A 26 2.86 -19.57 -13.03
C SER A 26 1.72 -20.12 -13.88
N PRO A 27 1.30 -21.37 -13.70
CA PRO A 27 0.08 -21.85 -14.32
C PRO A 27 -1.07 -21.00 -13.78
N SER A 28 -1.42 -19.94 -14.49
CA SER A 28 -2.65 -19.20 -14.24
C SER A 28 -3.79 -20.18 -14.38
N LEU A 29 -4.58 -20.30 -13.32
CA LEU A 29 -5.80 -21.11 -13.36
C LEU A 29 -6.65 -20.56 -14.52
N PRO A 30 -7.08 -21.38 -15.48
CA PRO A 30 -7.83 -20.89 -16.62
C PRO A 30 -9.09 -20.19 -16.13
N VAL A 31 -9.21 -18.90 -16.45
CA VAL A 31 -10.41 -18.11 -16.18
C VAL A 31 -11.60 -18.79 -16.87
N ALA A 32 -12.45 -19.37 -16.03
CA ALA A 32 -13.84 -19.74 -16.27
C ALA A 32 -14.21 -20.27 -17.68
N ALA A 33 -14.08 -21.58 -17.85
CA ALA A 33 -15.07 -22.35 -18.60
C ALA A 33 -15.41 -23.62 -17.81
N GLY A 34 -16.30 -23.48 -16.81
CA GLY A 34 -16.98 -24.61 -16.20
C GLY A 34 -16.16 -25.42 -15.19
N ILE A 35 -15.71 -24.81 -14.09
CA ILE A 35 -15.46 -25.56 -12.86
C ILE A 35 -16.83 -25.96 -12.27
N THR A 36 -17.48 -26.89 -12.95
CA THR A 36 -18.59 -27.68 -12.43
C THR A 36 -18.10 -29.09 -12.21
N THR A 37 -17.06 -29.27 -11.38
CA THR A 37 -16.81 -30.59 -10.77
C THR A 37 -16.23 -30.43 -9.37
N PRO A 38 -16.74 -31.22 -8.41
CA PRO A 38 -16.32 -31.22 -7.02
C PRO A 38 -14.87 -31.68 -6.88
N ASN A 39 -14.22 -31.26 -5.79
CA ASN A 39 -13.06 -31.87 -5.15
C ASN A 39 -12.62 -33.20 -5.80
N ASN A 40 -11.55 -33.17 -6.59
CA ASN A 40 -10.85 -34.39 -7.03
C ASN A 40 -9.75 -34.78 -6.02
N ASP A 41 -9.93 -34.38 -4.76
CA ASP A 41 -9.19 -34.91 -3.63
C ASP A 41 -10.03 -36.04 -3.03
N GLU A 42 -9.49 -37.25 -2.95
CA GLU A 42 -10.15 -38.40 -2.34
C GLU A 42 -10.54 -38.16 -0.87
N THR A 43 -9.90 -37.18 -0.20
CA THR A 43 -10.18 -36.78 1.18
C THR A 43 -11.22 -35.66 1.29
N GLY A 44 -11.41 -34.85 0.24
CA GLY A 44 -12.29 -33.69 0.24
C GLY A 44 -11.79 -32.49 1.05
N GLU A 45 -10.53 -32.49 1.50
CA GLU A 45 -9.96 -31.47 2.39
C GLU A 45 -9.44 -30.23 1.63
N PHE A 46 -9.16 -30.35 0.32
CA PHE A 46 -8.85 -29.22 -0.58
C PHE A 46 -10.05 -28.83 -1.45
N GLY A 47 -10.24 -27.53 -1.62
CA GLY A 47 -11.37 -26.94 -2.35
C GLY A 47 -11.04 -25.61 -3.01
N VAL A 48 -12.06 -25.02 -3.63
CA VAL A 48 -12.00 -23.73 -4.33
C VAL A 48 -13.08 -22.80 -3.80
N LYS A 49 -12.70 -21.57 -3.48
CA LYS A 49 -13.62 -20.44 -3.33
C LYS A 49 -13.45 -19.53 -4.55
N VAL A 50 -14.55 -19.27 -5.26
CA VAL A 50 -14.56 -18.30 -6.37
C VAL A 50 -15.11 -16.99 -5.83
N SER A 51 -14.31 -15.91 -5.92
CA SER A 51 -14.77 -14.56 -5.60
C SER A 51 -15.51 -13.95 -6.80
N GLY A 52 -16.28 -12.87 -6.56
CA GLY A 52 -17.11 -12.21 -7.58
C GLY A 52 -16.34 -11.70 -8.82
N VAL A 53 -15.00 -11.69 -8.77
CA VAL A 53 -14.10 -11.29 -9.85
C VAL A 53 -13.60 -12.46 -10.72
N ASN A 54 -14.16 -13.67 -10.58
CA ASN A 54 -13.69 -14.91 -11.22
C ASN A 54 -12.26 -15.32 -10.83
N GLU A 55 -11.76 -14.81 -9.71
CA GLU A 55 -10.49 -15.27 -9.13
C GLU A 55 -10.73 -16.49 -8.24
N VAL A 56 -9.76 -17.40 -8.27
CA VAL A 56 -9.84 -18.72 -7.64
C VAL A 56 -8.92 -18.77 -6.44
N THR A 57 -9.50 -18.79 -5.25
CA THR A 57 -8.79 -19.05 -3.99
C THR A 57 -8.79 -20.56 -3.72
N VAL A 58 -7.62 -21.11 -3.37
CA VAL A 58 -7.47 -22.51 -2.97
C VAL A 58 -7.61 -22.62 -1.45
N THR A 59 -8.61 -23.39 -1.01
CA THR A 59 -8.89 -23.60 0.42
C THR A 59 -8.47 -25.00 0.85
N CYS A 60 -7.93 -25.13 2.05
CA CYS A 60 -7.53 -26.40 2.65
C CYS A 60 -7.73 -26.40 4.17
N SER A 61 -8.77 -25.75 4.68
CA SER A 61 -8.96 -25.50 6.12
C SER A 61 -8.97 -26.78 6.96
N ASP A 62 -9.50 -27.87 6.41
CA ASP A 62 -9.64 -29.17 7.09
C ASP A 62 -8.39 -30.07 6.97
N ALA A 63 -7.48 -29.78 6.04
CA ALA A 63 -6.25 -30.56 5.85
C ALA A 63 -5.22 -30.34 6.96
N ASN A 64 -4.31 -31.29 7.18
CA ASN A 64 -3.16 -31.08 8.05
C ASN A 64 -2.02 -30.37 7.29
N VAL A 65 -1.14 -29.71 8.04
CA VAL A 65 0.06 -29.11 7.45
C VAL A 65 0.93 -30.21 6.82
N GLY A 66 1.28 -30.05 5.54
CA GLY A 66 2.03 -31.01 4.75
C GLY A 66 1.16 -31.89 3.84
N ASP A 67 -0.15 -31.94 4.07
CA ASP A 67 -1.07 -32.65 3.19
C ASP A 67 -1.12 -31.97 1.81
N GLN A 68 -1.39 -32.78 0.79
CA GLN A 68 -1.46 -32.32 -0.60
C GLN A 68 -2.82 -32.65 -1.19
N GLY A 69 -3.34 -31.74 -2.02
CA GLY A 69 -4.59 -31.93 -2.74
C GLY A 69 -4.49 -31.40 -4.18
N ILE A 70 -5.35 -31.89 -5.07
CA ILE A 70 -5.36 -31.49 -6.48
C ILE A 70 -6.54 -30.56 -6.72
N VAL A 71 -6.24 -29.33 -7.16
CA VAL A 71 -7.22 -28.32 -7.54
C VAL A 71 -6.93 -27.87 -8.97
N GLY A 72 -7.91 -27.99 -9.86
CA GLY A 72 -7.73 -27.60 -11.28
C GLY A 72 -6.60 -28.36 -12.01
N GLY A 73 -6.22 -29.55 -11.53
CA GLY A 73 -5.10 -30.32 -12.08
C GLY A 73 -3.72 -29.94 -11.54
N VAL A 74 -3.64 -28.99 -10.60
CA VAL A 74 -2.42 -28.57 -9.92
C VAL A 74 -2.40 -29.15 -8.51
N THR A 75 -1.27 -29.71 -8.08
CA THR A 75 -1.08 -30.22 -6.72
C THR A 75 -0.65 -29.09 -5.79
N TYR A 76 -1.49 -28.77 -4.82
CA TYR A 76 -1.20 -27.80 -3.77
C TYR A 76 -0.77 -28.51 -2.49
N THR A 77 0.08 -27.87 -1.69
CA THR A 77 0.45 -28.34 -0.34
C THR A 77 -0.01 -27.33 0.70
N LYS A 78 -0.68 -27.79 1.76
CA LYS A 78 -0.99 -26.94 2.92
C LYS A 78 0.30 -26.66 3.69
N ARG A 79 0.64 -25.39 3.90
CA ARG A 79 1.86 -25.00 4.63
C ARG A 79 1.55 -24.07 5.79
N SER A 80 2.31 -24.23 6.87
CA SER A 80 2.30 -23.27 7.98
C SER A 80 3.15 -22.04 7.65
N ARG A 81 2.91 -20.91 8.34
CA ARG A 81 3.70 -19.68 8.18
C ARG A 81 5.23 -19.92 8.21
N PRO A 82 5.81 -20.70 9.17
CA PRO A 82 7.25 -20.98 9.16
C PRO A 82 7.74 -21.72 7.91
N GLN A 83 6.94 -22.64 7.36
CA GLN A 83 7.29 -23.33 6.11
C GLN A 83 7.24 -22.37 4.93
N ILE A 84 6.28 -21.45 4.89
CA ILE A 84 6.19 -20.45 3.83
C ILE A 84 7.40 -19.51 3.87
N ILE A 85 7.77 -19.00 5.05
CA ILE A 85 8.97 -18.17 5.24
C ILE A 85 10.23 -18.93 4.81
N ALA A 86 10.33 -20.23 5.10
CA ALA A 86 11.46 -21.03 4.65
C ALA A 86 11.55 -21.14 3.11
N LEU A 87 10.41 -21.21 2.40
CA LEU A 87 10.39 -21.18 0.94
C LEU A 87 10.86 -19.83 0.40
N ILE A 88 10.38 -18.73 0.98
CA ILE A 88 10.77 -17.37 0.59
C ILE A 88 12.28 -17.16 0.81
N ALA A 89 12.80 -17.53 1.99
CA ALA A 89 14.23 -17.44 2.30
C ALA A 89 15.10 -18.31 1.39
N ALA A 90 14.57 -19.43 0.89
CA ALA A 90 15.23 -20.31 -0.08
C ALA A 90 15.01 -19.88 -1.54
N GLN A 91 14.22 -18.84 -1.80
CA GLN A 91 13.75 -18.42 -3.13
C GLN A 91 13.07 -19.57 -3.92
N ASP A 92 12.45 -20.51 -3.22
CA ASP A 92 11.69 -21.61 -3.83
C ASP A 92 10.26 -21.14 -4.15
N TYR A 93 10.16 -20.22 -5.09
CA TYR A 93 8.87 -19.67 -5.49
C TYR A 93 8.00 -20.69 -6.24
N GLY A 94 8.60 -21.71 -6.86
CA GLY A 94 7.85 -22.78 -7.50
C GLY A 94 6.99 -23.55 -6.50
N SER A 95 7.53 -23.86 -5.33
CA SER A 95 6.74 -24.44 -4.23
C SER A 95 5.76 -23.43 -3.61
N LEU A 96 6.11 -22.14 -3.62
CA LEU A 96 5.33 -21.07 -3.03
C LEU A 96 4.00 -20.84 -3.75
N THR A 97 4.01 -20.78 -5.09
CA THR A 97 2.80 -20.54 -5.90
C THR A 97 1.77 -21.66 -5.80
N VAL A 98 2.20 -22.87 -5.42
CA VAL A 98 1.33 -24.03 -5.14
C VAL A 98 1.15 -24.29 -3.65
N THR A 99 1.18 -23.23 -2.84
CA THR A 99 0.88 -23.30 -1.41
C THR A 99 -0.58 -22.96 -1.15
N CYS A 100 -1.25 -23.80 -0.35
CA CYS A 100 -2.49 -23.41 0.29
C CYS A 100 -2.21 -22.81 1.68
N THR A 101 -2.75 -21.63 1.94
CA THR A 101 -2.50 -20.81 3.14
C THR A 101 -3.66 -20.79 4.15
N SER A 102 -4.70 -21.60 3.95
CA SER A 102 -5.85 -21.64 4.87
C SER A 102 -5.42 -21.81 6.33
N ASN A 103 -6.08 -21.06 7.21
CA ASN A 103 -5.82 -20.96 8.65
C ASN A 103 -4.53 -20.20 9.04
N VAL A 104 -3.77 -19.63 8.10
CA VAL A 104 -2.72 -18.66 8.45
C VAL A 104 -3.37 -17.35 8.89
N THR A 105 -3.02 -16.86 10.08
CA THR A 105 -3.60 -15.64 10.66
C THR A 105 -2.65 -14.44 10.63
N ASP A 106 -1.36 -14.67 10.40
CA ASP A 106 -0.29 -13.67 10.43
C ASP A 106 0.54 -13.82 9.16
N MET A 107 0.50 -12.81 8.31
CA MET A 107 1.33 -12.69 7.11
C MET A 107 2.32 -11.52 7.18
N SER A 108 2.53 -10.98 8.39
CA SER A 108 3.42 -9.85 8.61
C SER A 108 4.82 -10.14 8.08
N SER A 109 5.39 -9.16 7.39
CA SER A 109 6.77 -9.16 6.88
C SER A 109 7.19 -10.36 6.02
N MET A 110 6.25 -11.14 5.46
CA MET A 110 6.59 -12.40 4.77
C MET A 110 7.52 -12.20 3.57
N PHE A 111 7.32 -11.13 2.80
CA PHE A 111 8.15 -10.76 1.64
C PHE A 111 8.96 -9.48 1.89
N ALA A 112 9.12 -9.06 3.14
CA ALA A 112 9.84 -7.84 3.47
C ALA A 112 11.30 -7.92 2.97
N GLY A 113 11.68 -6.97 2.11
CA GLY A 113 12.99 -6.87 1.49
C GLY A 113 13.25 -7.85 0.35
N ASP A 114 12.26 -8.65 -0.07
CA ASP A 114 12.42 -9.53 -1.25
C ASP A 114 12.24 -8.72 -2.54
N VAL A 115 13.30 -8.00 -2.90
CA VAL A 115 13.36 -7.10 -4.07
C VAL A 115 13.08 -7.80 -5.40
N SER A 116 13.22 -9.14 -5.45
CA SER A 116 13.03 -9.97 -6.65
C SER A 116 11.65 -10.62 -6.74
N PHE A 117 10.87 -10.62 -5.67
CA PHE A 117 9.60 -11.33 -5.63
C PHE A 117 8.54 -10.66 -6.53
N ASN A 118 7.98 -11.44 -7.45
CA ASN A 118 6.87 -11.03 -8.32
C ASN A 118 6.10 -12.26 -8.84
N GLN A 119 5.92 -13.27 -7.99
CA GLN A 119 5.34 -14.56 -8.39
C GLN A 119 3.87 -14.62 -7.99
N ASP A 120 3.07 -15.27 -8.83
CA ASP A 120 1.61 -15.30 -8.68
C ASP A 120 1.19 -16.03 -7.39
N ILE A 121 0.53 -15.26 -6.52
CA ILE A 121 -0.04 -15.70 -5.24
C ILE A 121 -1.54 -15.38 -5.15
N SER A 122 -2.18 -15.14 -6.29
CA SER A 122 -3.63 -14.85 -6.36
C SER A 122 -4.48 -15.95 -5.74
N SER A 123 -3.99 -17.20 -5.78
CA SER A 123 -4.70 -18.36 -5.24
C SER A 123 -4.66 -18.51 -3.72
N TRP A 124 -3.90 -17.69 -3.01
CA TRP A 124 -3.78 -17.78 -1.56
C TRP A 124 -5.10 -17.50 -0.85
N ASP A 125 -5.40 -18.33 0.14
CA ASP A 125 -6.49 -18.09 1.08
C ASP A 125 -5.98 -17.23 2.23
N VAL A 126 -6.33 -15.94 2.17
CA VAL A 126 -6.00 -14.96 3.22
C VAL A 126 -7.20 -14.64 4.12
N SER A 127 -8.31 -15.37 3.98
CA SER A 127 -9.58 -15.07 4.68
C SER A 127 -9.51 -15.18 6.21
N ASN A 128 -8.45 -15.76 6.78
CA ASN A 128 -8.23 -15.85 8.23
C ASN A 128 -7.12 -14.90 8.72
N VAL A 129 -6.48 -14.14 7.83
CA VAL A 129 -5.37 -13.26 8.16
C VAL A 129 -5.90 -12.04 8.90
N THR A 130 -5.28 -11.74 10.04
CA THR A 130 -5.57 -10.56 10.86
C THR A 130 -4.46 -9.52 10.83
N ASP A 131 -3.26 -9.90 10.40
CA ASP A 131 -2.06 -9.05 10.37
C ASP A 131 -1.33 -9.22 9.03
N MET A 132 -1.26 -8.13 8.26
CA MET A 132 -0.51 -8.03 7.00
C MET A 132 0.58 -6.94 7.06
N SER A 133 0.95 -6.51 8.28
CA SER A 133 1.95 -5.46 8.49
C SER A 133 3.25 -5.76 7.75
N SER A 134 3.76 -4.80 6.99
CA SER A 134 5.00 -4.90 6.22
C SER A 134 5.08 -6.09 5.24
N MET A 135 3.98 -6.74 4.86
CA MET A 135 4.01 -8.00 4.10
C MET A 135 4.86 -7.92 2.82
N PHE A 136 4.78 -6.81 2.08
CA PHE A 136 5.56 -6.53 0.86
C PHE A 136 6.51 -5.34 1.02
N ALA A 137 6.87 -4.97 2.25
CA ALA A 137 7.74 -3.82 2.50
C ALA A 137 9.10 -4.02 1.79
N GLY A 138 9.46 -3.16 0.84
CA GLY A 138 10.69 -3.24 0.06
C GLY A 138 10.69 -4.31 -1.03
N ALA A 139 9.56 -4.96 -1.33
CA ALA A 139 9.42 -5.88 -2.46
C ALA A 139 9.29 -5.09 -3.77
N THR A 140 10.39 -4.47 -4.21
CA THR A 140 10.40 -3.42 -5.25
C THR A 140 9.82 -3.85 -6.61
N LEU A 141 9.86 -5.15 -6.94
CA LEU A 141 9.33 -5.69 -8.20
C LEU A 141 7.92 -6.29 -8.08
N PHE A 142 7.35 -6.37 -6.89
CA PHE A 142 6.05 -7.01 -6.68
C PHE A 142 4.94 -6.20 -7.34
N ASN A 143 4.19 -6.83 -8.24
CA ASN A 143 3.04 -6.24 -8.93
C ASN A 143 2.04 -7.32 -9.39
N GLN A 144 1.89 -8.41 -8.62
CA GLN A 144 0.95 -9.48 -8.96
C GLN A 144 -0.46 -9.17 -8.48
N ASN A 145 -1.45 -9.61 -9.24
CA ASN A 145 -2.85 -9.39 -8.92
C ASN A 145 -3.22 -10.07 -7.60
N ILE A 146 -3.72 -9.27 -6.67
CA ILE A 146 -4.21 -9.65 -5.34
C ILE A 146 -5.58 -9.02 -5.06
N GLY A 147 -6.28 -8.51 -6.09
CA GLY A 147 -7.55 -7.80 -5.93
C GLY A 147 -8.67 -8.69 -5.38
N GLY A 148 -8.67 -9.99 -5.70
CA GLY A 148 -9.66 -10.94 -5.19
C GLY A 148 -9.34 -11.57 -3.83
N TRP A 149 -8.30 -11.10 -3.13
CA TRP A 149 -8.02 -11.51 -1.75
C TRP A 149 -9.14 -11.07 -0.79
N ASP A 150 -9.54 -12.00 0.08
CA ASP A 150 -10.53 -11.76 1.14
C ASP A 150 -9.82 -11.20 2.38
N VAL A 151 -9.59 -9.88 2.39
CA VAL A 151 -8.89 -9.17 3.47
C VAL A 151 -9.81 -8.72 4.61
N GLY A 152 -11.09 -9.13 4.61
CA GLY A 152 -12.11 -8.62 5.54
C GLY A 152 -11.84 -8.90 7.02
N ASN A 153 -10.88 -9.77 7.37
CA ASN A 153 -10.48 -10.03 8.77
C ASN A 153 -9.19 -9.30 9.19
N VAL A 154 -8.52 -8.60 8.27
CA VAL A 154 -7.26 -7.90 8.52
C VAL A 154 -7.53 -6.66 9.39
N LYS A 155 -6.65 -6.46 10.38
CA LYS A 155 -6.71 -5.33 11.32
C LYS A 155 -5.52 -4.38 11.19
N ASP A 156 -4.36 -4.93 10.83
CA ASP A 156 -3.11 -4.19 10.67
C ASP A 156 -2.59 -4.34 9.23
N MET A 157 -2.51 -3.20 8.53
CA MET A 157 -1.92 -3.07 7.19
C MET A 157 -0.77 -2.06 7.17
N ASN A 158 -0.21 -1.71 8.33
CA ASN A 158 0.88 -0.73 8.37
C ASN A 158 2.07 -1.22 7.52
N TYR A 159 2.73 -0.30 6.82
CA TYR A 159 3.88 -0.60 5.96
C TYR A 159 3.64 -1.63 4.84
N MET A 160 2.41 -2.10 4.57
CA MET A 160 2.16 -3.29 3.74
C MET A 160 2.86 -3.24 2.36
N PHE A 161 2.86 -2.08 1.69
CA PHE A 161 3.51 -1.83 0.40
C PHE A 161 4.61 -0.75 0.47
N ASN A 162 5.12 -0.47 1.67
CA ASN A 162 6.20 0.50 1.87
C ASN A 162 7.40 0.13 0.97
N TRP A 163 7.92 1.06 0.16
CA TRP A 163 8.98 0.85 -0.84
C TRP A 163 8.69 -0.22 -1.91
N ALA A 164 7.44 -0.70 -2.08
CA ALA A 164 7.04 -1.59 -3.17
C ALA A 164 6.86 -0.80 -4.48
N THR A 165 7.95 -0.25 -5.00
CA THR A 165 7.93 0.81 -6.03
C THR A 165 7.16 0.48 -7.31
N SER A 166 7.02 -0.81 -7.66
CA SER A 166 6.32 -1.26 -8.87
C SER A 166 4.84 -1.62 -8.66
N PHE A 167 4.36 -1.66 -7.41
CA PHE A 167 3.02 -2.12 -7.09
C PHE A 167 1.97 -1.12 -7.61
N ASN A 168 1.02 -1.61 -8.43
CA ASN A 168 -0.07 -0.82 -9.00
C ASN A 168 -1.25 -1.72 -9.41
N GLN A 169 -1.58 -2.73 -8.61
CA GLN A 169 -2.71 -3.63 -8.88
C GLN A 169 -4.00 -3.12 -8.27
N ASP A 170 -5.11 -3.37 -8.96
CA ASP A 170 -6.44 -3.01 -8.51
C ASP A 170 -6.78 -3.77 -7.21
N ILE A 171 -7.05 -2.99 -6.17
CA ILE A 171 -7.43 -3.43 -4.82
C ILE A 171 -8.71 -2.72 -4.36
N SER A 172 -9.47 -2.15 -5.30
CA SER A 172 -10.72 -1.42 -5.03
C SER A 172 -11.79 -2.30 -4.37
N SER A 173 -11.72 -3.62 -4.58
CA SER A 173 -12.65 -4.61 -4.03
C SER A 173 -12.32 -5.08 -2.61
N TRP A 174 -11.21 -4.62 -2.02
CA TRP A 174 -10.85 -5.00 -0.67
C TRP A 174 -11.83 -4.43 0.36
N ASP A 175 -12.33 -5.31 1.22
CA ASP A 175 -13.07 -4.92 2.42
C ASP A 175 -12.07 -4.60 3.55
N VAL A 176 -11.75 -3.32 3.70
CA VAL A 176 -10.82 -2.83 4.73
C VAL A 176 -11.53 -2.33 5.99
N SER A 177 -12.83 -2.59 6.15
CA SER A 177 -13.65 -2.01 7.23
C SER A 177 -13.20 -2.43 8.64
N ASN A 178 -12.34 -3.45 8.78
CA ASN A 178 -11.80 -3.92 10.06
C ASN A 178 -10.37 -3.43 10.34
N VAL A 179 -9.75 -2.71 9.41
CA VAL A 179 -8.39 -2.18 9.55
C VAL A 179 -8.40 -0.96 10.48
N THR A 180 -7.45 -0.92 11.41
CA THR A 180 -7.30 0.19 12.37
C THR A 180 -6.01 0.99 12.15
N ASP A 181 -5.00 0.40 11.51
CA ASP A 181 -3.70 1.03 11.23
C ASP A 181 -3.33 0.87 9.75
N MET A 182 -3.20 2.01 9.05
CA MET A 182 -2.74 2.12 7.66
C MET A 182 -1.47 2.98 7.53
N GLY A 183 -0.78 3.25 8.65
CA GLY A 183 0.45 4.03 8.64
C GLY A 183 1.46 3.46 7.67
N PHE A 184 2.11 4.31 6.88
CA PHE A 184 3.14 3.94 5.90
C PHE A 184 2.71 2.95 4.80
N MET A 185 1.41 2.62 4.67
CA MET A 185 0.95 1.52 3.80
C MET A 185 1.45 1.66 2.36
N PHE A 186 1.42 2.87 1.79
CA PHE A 186 1.94 3.20 0.47
C PHE A 186 3.14 4.15 0.50
N TYR A 187 3.94 4.12 1.58
CA TYR A 187 5.15 4.93 1.69
C TYR A 187 6.10 4.60 0.53
N LYS A 188 6.45 5.58 -0.30
CA LYS A 188 7.33 5.42 -1.48
C LYS A 188 6.86 4.34 -2.48
N THR A 189 5.55 4.12 -2.60
CA THR A 189 4.98 3.21 -3.60
C THR A 189 4.80 3.96 -4.93
N LEU A 190 5.92 4.26 -5.59
CA LEU A 190 6.01 5.22 -6.70
C LEU A 190 5.03 5.00 -7.86
N SER A 191 4.65 3.75 -8.15
CA SER A 191 3.77 3.40 -9.27
C SER A 191 2.28 3.38 -8.92
N PHE A 192 1.92 3.42 -7.64
CA PHE A 192 0.55 3.18 -7.19
C PHE A 192 -0.37 4.36 -7.53
N ASN A 193 -1.45 4.08 -8.25
CA ASN A 193 -2.47 5.06 -8.62
C ASN A 193 -3.83 4.40 -8.91
N GLN A 194 -4.22 3.43 -8.09
CA GLN A 194 -5.49 2.69 -8.24
C GLN A 194 -6.61 3.32 -7.41
N ASP A 195 -7.84 3.22 -7.92
CA ASP A 195 -9.02 3.74 -7.25
C ASP A 195 -9.27 2.95 -5.95
N ILE A 196 -9.28 3.68 -4.84
CA ILE A 196 -9.52 3.17 -3.48
C ILE A 196 -10.60 4.00 -2.76
N ASN A 197 -11.41 4.76 -3.51
CA ASN A 197 -12.46 5.59 -2.94
C ASN A 197 -13.56 4.75 -2.26
N SER A 198 -13.72 3.49 -2.71
CA SER A 198 -14.68 2.52 -2.17
C SER A 198 -14.32 1.95 -0.80
N TRP A 199 -13.11 2.20 -0.30
CA TRP A 199 -12.67 1.68 0.98
C TRP A 199 -13.44 2.31 2.15
N ASP A 200 -13.93 1.46 3.04
CA ASP A 200 -14.45 1.88 4.34
C ASP A 200 -13.29 2.01 5.33
N VAL A 201 -12.79 3.24 5.50
CA VAL A 201 -11.68 3.56 6.41
C VAL A 201 -12.17 4.07 7.77
N SER A 202 -13.46 3.94 8.10
CA SER A 202 -14.05 4.57 9.28
C SER A 202 -13.47 4.07 10.61
N ASN A 203 -12.78 2.93 10.63
CA ASN A 203 -12.14 2.38 11.83
C ASN A 203 -10.64 2.69 11.94
N VAL A 204 -10.05 3.34 10.93
CA VAL A 204 -8.63 3.68 10.92
C VAL A 204 -8.35 4.84 11.88
N THR A 205 -7.32 4.70 12.70
CA THR A 205 -6.88 5.73 13.65
C THR A 205 -5.53 6.35 13.28
N ASP A 206 -4.72 5.66 12.48
CA ASP A 206 -3.39 6.09 12.05
C ASP A 206 -3.28 6.01 10.51
N MET A 207 -3.03 7.16 9.88
CA MET A 207 -2.74 7.31 8.45
C MET A 207 -1.39 8.02 8.22
N SER A 208 -0.52 8.07 9.24
CA SER A 208 0.79 8.70 9.15
C SER A 208 1.60 8.15 7.98
N GLU A 209 2.24 9.02 7.22
CA GLU A 209 3.13 8.68 6.10
C GLU A 209 2.50 7.78 4.99
N MET A 210 1.17 7.62 4.95
CA MET A 210 0.50 6.63 4.08
C MET A 210 0.85 6.81 2.59
N PHE A 211 0.92 8.04 2.09
CA PHE A 211 1.26 8.37 0.69
C PHE A 211 2.55 9.20 0.57
N TYR A 212 3.43 9.15 1.57
CA TYR A 212 4.72 9.84 1.53
C TYR A 212 5.50 9.44 0.27
N VAL A 213 5.90 10.41 -0.57
CA VAL A 213 6.64 10.20 -1.83
C VAL A 213 5.90 9.27 -2.84
N SER A 214 4.59 9.11 -2.71
CA SER A 214 3.78 8.43 -3.74
C SER A 214 3.47 9.37 -4.89
N VAL A 215 4.51 9.69 -5.66
CA VAL A 215 4.55 10.77 -6.67
C VAL A 215 3.49 10.68 -7.77
N LEU A 216 2.91 9.50 -8.04
CA LEU A 216 1.87 9.31 -9.06
C LEU A 216 0.45 9.22 -8.49
N PHE A 217 0.28 9.08 -7.16
CA PHE A 217 -1.02 8.88 -6.56
C PHE A 217 -1.87 10.16 -6.68
N ASN A 218 -3.02 10.06 -7.33
CA ASN A 218 -3.96 11.17 -7.48
C ASN A 218 -5.41 10.67 -7.68
N GLN A 219 -5.80 9.62 -6.95
CA GLN A 219 -7.15 9.07 -7.00
C GLN A 219 -8.06 9.70 -5.97
N ASP A 220 -9.35 9.79 -6.32
CA ASP A 220 -10.38 10.33 -5.44
C ASP A 220 -10.44 9.52 -4.13
N ILE A 221 -10.43 10.25 -3.01
CA ILE A 221 -10.57 9.73 -1.64
C ILE A 221 -11.55 10.61 -0.84
N SER A 222 -12.38 11.39 -1.54
CA SER A 222 -13.33 12.33 -0.94
C SER A 222 -14.42 11.65 -0.13
N SER A 223 -14.71 10.36 -0.38
CA SER A 223 -15.73 9.60 0.37
C SER A 223 -15.19 8.90 1.62
N TRP A 224 -13.90 9.00 1.91
CA TRP A 224 -13.34 8.41 3.13
C TRP A 224 -13.90 9.09 4.38
N ASP A 225 -14.39 8.27 5.31
CA ASP A 225 -14.73 8.70 6.65
C ASP A 225 -13.47 8.65 7.53
N VAL A 226 -12.80 9.80 7.65
CA VAL A 226 -11.57 9.94 8.44
C VAL A 226 -11.84 10.42 9.87
N SER A 227 -13.10 10.41 10.35
CA SER A 227 -13.46 11.02 11.63
C SER A 227 -12.79 10.38 12.84
N ASN A 228 -12.27 9.16 12.73
CA ASN A 228 -11.55 8.47 13.81
C ASN A 228 -10.02 8.59 13.73
N VAL A 229 -9.49 9.20 12.68
CA VAL A 229 -8.05 9.36 12.50
C VAL A 229 -7.50 10.39 13.48
N THR A 230 -6.42 10.04 14.16
CA THR A 230 -5.74 10.92 15.13
C THR A 230 -4.37 11.41 14.66
N ASP A 231 -3.75 10.71 13.71
CA ASP A 231 -2.43 11.02 13.16
C ASP A 231 -2.48 11.00 11.62
N MET A 232 -2.17 12.15 11.02
CA MET A 232 -2.01 12.35 9.57
C MET A 232 -0.65 12.97 9.24
N SER A 233 0.33 12.85 10.15
CA SER A 233 1.68 13.37 9.94
C SER A 233 2.26 12.80 8.64
N ASP A 234 2.88 13.68 7.85
CA ASP A 234 3.61 13.34 6.62
C ASP A 234 2.78 12.59 5.54
N MET A 235 1.44 12.51 5.67
CA MET A 235 0.59 11.64 4.84
C MET A 235 0.75 11.88 3.34
N PHE A 236 0.89 13.14 2.90
CA PHE A 236 1.11 13.54 1.50
C PHE A 236 2.44 14.26 1.28
N LEU A 237 3.43 14.10 2.17
CA LEU A 237 4.74 14.72 2.00
C LEU A 237 5.40 14.21 0.70
N LYS A 238 5.75 15.14 -0.22
CA LYS A 238 6.28 14.85 -1.57
C LYS A 238 5.36 13.95 -2.41
N ALA A 239 4.04 14.02 -2.19
CA ALA A 239 3.06 13.40 -3.08
C ALA A 239 2.78 14.32 -4.28
N ASP A 240 3.76 14.46 -5.18
CA ASP A 240 3.83 15.51 -6.20
C ASP A 240 2.55 15.68 -7.04
N SER A 241 1.82 14.60 -7.34
CA SER A 241 0.63 14.62 -8.19
C SER A 241 -0.69 14.80 -7.44
N PHE A 242 -0.72 14.64 -6.11
CA PHE A 242 -1.96 14.59 -5.35
C PHE A 242 -2.65 15.96 -5.31
N ASN A 243 -3.89 16.03 -5.81
CA ASN A 243 -4.69 17.26 -5.81
C ASN A 243 -6.20 16.97 -5.80
N GLN A 244 -6.64 15.93 -5.09
CA GLN A 244 -8.05 15.55 -5.01
C GLN A 244 -8.77 16.28 -3.87
N ASP A 245 -10.06 16.56 -4.09
CA ASP A 245 -10.88 17.30 -3.13
C ASP A 245 -11.08 16.47 -1.85
N ILE A 246 -10.55 17.00 -0.75
CA ILE A 246 -10.67 16.44 0.61
C ILE A 246 -11.37 17.43 1.55
N SER A 247 -12.09 18.41 1.00
CA SER A 247 -12.78 19.44 1.77
C SER A 247 -13.91 18.89 2.66
N SER A 248 -14.41 17.68 2.34
CA SER A 248 -15.46 16.97 3.08
C SER A 248 -14.97 16.20 4.30
N TRP A 249 -13.65 16.01 4.46
CA TRP A 249 -13.10 15.22 5.55
C TRP A 249 -13.39 15.86 6.92
N ASP A 250 -13.88 15.03 7.85
CA ASP A 250 -13.96 15.39 9.26
C ASP A 250 -12.62 15.10 9.95
N VAL A 251 -11.78 16.13 10.06
CA VAL A 251 -10.47 16.04 10.71
C VAL A 251 -10.49 16.47 12.18
N SER A 252 -11.68 16.58 12.79
CA SER A 252 -11.83 17.15 14.13
C SER A 252 -11.13 16.35 15.23
N ASN A 253 -10.81 15.07 15.02
CA ASN A 253 -10.05 14.23 15.97
C ASN A 253 -8.54 14.17 15.70
N VAL A 254 -8.05 14.77 14.61
CA VAL A 254 -6.63 14.76 14.27
C VAL A 254 -5.84 15.63 15.24
N THR A 255 -4.72 15.09 15.73
CA THR A 255 -3.83 15.74 16.70
C THR A 255 -2.47 16.10 16.12
N ASP A 256 -2.02 15.40 15.07
CA ASP A 256 -0.77 15.65 14.36
C ASP A 256 -1.02 15.77 12.84
N MET A 257 -0.66 16.92 12.28
CA MET A 257 -0.64 17.22 10.84
C MET A 257 0.73 17.74 10.40
N SER A 258 1.78 17.48 11.17
CA SER A 258 3.13 17.89 10.81
C SER A 258 3.50 17.31 9.44
N TYR A 259 4.17 18.12 8.61
CA TYR A 259 4.58 17.79 7.24
C TYR A 259 3.48 17.31 6.25
N MET A 260 2.20 17.29 6.62
CA MET A 260 1.14 16.61 5.85
C MET A 260 1.14 16.93 4.35
N PHE A 261 1.36 18.19 3.96
CA PHE A 261 1.45 18.64 2.56
C PHE A 261 2.79 19.29 2.22
N SER A 262 3.84 19.03 3.00
CA SER A 262 5.17 19.53 2.71
C SER A 262 5.63 18.99 1.35
N GLU A 263 6.19 19.83 0.49
CA GLU A 263 6.64 19.47 -0.87
C GLU A 263 5.56 18.76 -1.72
N ALA A 264 4.27 18.94 -1.42
CA ALA A 264 3.17 18.42 -2.22
C ALA A 264 2.83 19.38 -3.37
N ASP A 265 3.69 19.40 -4.40
CA ASP A 265 3.74 20.43 -5.44
C ASP A 265 2.38 20.75 -6.10
N SER A 266 1.54 19.74 -6.36
CA SER A 266 0.25 19.93 -7.03
C SER A 266 -0.91 20.33 -6.12
N PHE A 267 -0.78 20.17 -4.80
CA PHE A 267 -1.92 20.26 -3.89
C PHE A 267 -2.41 21.70 -3.72
N ASN A 268 -3.68 21.96 -4.04
CA ASN A 268 -4.29 23.28 -3.90
C ASN A 268 -5.82 23.22 -3.66
N GLN A 269 -6.28 22.24 -2.90
CA GLN A 269 -7.71 22.05 -2.63
C GLN A 269 -8.19 22.85 -1.42
N ASN A 270 -9.44 23.31 -1.46
CA ASN A 270 -10.00 24.18 -0.43
C ASN A 270 -10.31 23.42 0.87
N ILE A 271 -9.35 23.46 1.79
CA ILE A 271 -9.45 22.87 3.13
C ILE A 271 -9.77 23.90 4.22
N GLY A 272 -10.17 25.11 3.86
CA GLY A 272 -10.45 26.20 4.81
C GLY A 272 -11.64 25.92 5.75
N GLY A 273 -12.46 24.91 5.44
CA GLY A 273 -13.61 24.48 6.25
C GLY A 273 -13.32 23.42 7.31
N TRP A 274 -12.09 22.88 7.38
CA TRP A 274 -11.72 21.87 8.37
C TRP A 274 -11.77 22.40 9.81
N ASP A 275 -12.27 21.57 10.72
CA ASP A 275 -12.12 21.79 12.16
C ASP A 275 -10.78 21.22 12.63
N VAL A 276 -9.81 22.12 12.82
CA VAL A 276 -8.44 21.79 13.25
C VAL A 276 -8.21 22.10 14.74
N SER A 277 -9.27 22.24 15.53
CA SER A 277 -9.17 22.71 16.92
C SER A 277 -8.43 21.77 17.86
N ASN A 278 -8.37 20.47 17.54
CA ASN A 278 -7.63 19.46 18.32
C ASN A 278 -6.17 19.29 17.88
N VAL A 279 -5.74 19.86 16.76
CA VAL A 279 -4.38 19.70 16.24
C VAL A 279 -3.37 20.39 17.15
N THR A 280 -2.32 19.66 17.51
CA THR A 280 -1.24 20.12 18.41
C THR A 280 0.10 20.30 17.71
N ASP A 281 0.32 19.65 16.56
CA ASP A 281 1.49 19.87 15.70
C ASP A 281 1.08 20.09 14.24
N MET A 282 1.60 21.18 13.66
CA MET A 282 1.46 21.55 12.25
C MET A 282 2.82 22.02 11.69
N SER A 283 3.92 21.62 12.34
CA SER A 283 5.26 21.96 11.89
C SER A 283 5.44 21.50 10.44
N TYR A 284 6.01 22.36 9.60
CA TYR A 284 6.24 22.07 8.18
C TYR A 284 5.01 21.76 7.32
N MET A 285 3.77 21.90 7.80
CA MET A 285 2.56 21.40 7.11
C MET A 285 2.48 21.73 5.61
N PHE A 286 2.89 22.93 5.19
CA PHE A 286 2.93 23.40 3.79
C PHE A 286 4.34 23.85 3.37
N SER A 287 5.39 23.36 4.02
CA SER A 287 6.77 23.70 3.66
C SER A 287 7.07 23.24 2.22
N GLY A 288 7.36 24.17 1.30
CA GLY A 288 7.60 23.86 -0.11
C GLY A 288 6.37 23.40 -0.89
N ALA A 289 5.14 23.68 -0.41
CA ALA A 289 3.92 23.41 -1.17
C ALA A 289 3.71 24.48 -2.25
N ASP A 290 4.41 24.34 -3.38
CA ASP A 290 4.59 25.40 -4.38
C ASP A 290 3.30 26.01 -4.94
N LEU A 291 2.22 25.22 -5.11
CA LEU A 291 0.95 25.70 -5.69
C LEU A 291 -0.14 26.01 -4.65
N PHE A 292 0.09 25.73 -3.37
CA PHE A 292 -0.94 25.89 -2.36
C PHE A 292 -1.28 27.39 -2.14
N ASN A 293 -2.56 27.75 -2.29
CA ASN A 293 -3.01 29.14 -2.14
C ASN A 293 -4.47 29.26 -1.68
N GLN A 294 -4.81 28.61 -0.57
CA GLN A 294 -6.19 28.62 -0.04
C GLN A 294 -6.37 29.55 1.16
N ASP A 295 -7.61 30.01 1.37
CA ASP A 295 -7.99 30.82 2.52
C ASP A 295 -8.23 29.92 3.72
N LEU A 296 -7.33 30.01 4.71
CA LEU A 296 -7.40 29.28 5.98
C LEU A 296 -7.76 30.19 7.15
N SER A 297 -8.32 31.37 6.90
CA SER A 297 -8.73 32.29 7.98
C SER A 297 -9.80 31.71 8.91
N GLY A 298 -10.53 30.68 8.46
CA GLY A 298 -11.49 29.93 9.27
C GLY A 298 -10.86 28.96 10.28
N TRP A 299 -9.58 28.62 10.12
CA TRP A 299 -8.90 27.70 11.04
C TRP A 299 -8.63 28.37 12.38
N CYS A 300 -9.24 27.80 13.43
CA CYS A 300 -8.97 28.14 14.82
C CYS A 300 -7.99 27.14 15.43
N VAL A 301 -6.71 27.52 15.53
CA VAL A 301 -5.65 26.61 16.01
C VAL A 301 -5.26 26.96 17.44
N SER A 302 -6.16 26.68 18.39
CA SER A 302 -5.97 27.13 19.79
C SER A 302 -4.90 26.39 20.56
N ASN A 303 -4.62 25.13 20.18
CA ASN A 303 -3.60 24.32 20.83
C ASN A 303 -2.17 24.64 20.36
N VAL A 304 -2.02 25.43 19.29
CA VAL A 304 -0.73 25.88 18.77
C VAL A 304 -0.61 27.41 19.00
N PRO A 305 0.18 27.86 19.99
CA PRO A 305 0.12 29.24 20.50
C PRO A 305 0.71 30.31 19.56
N ALA A 306 1.45 29.90 18.53
CA ALA A 306 2.07 30.76 17.54
C ALA A 306 2.23 29.98 16.23
N ILE A 307 2.62 30.66 15.15
CA ILE A 307 2.93 29.99 13.88
C ILE A 307 3.95 28.84 14.12
N PRO A 308 3.64 27.60 13.70
CA PRO A 308 4.54 26.46 13.80
C PRO A 308 5.85 26.68 13.06
N SER A 309 6.86 25.91 13.44
CA SER A 309 8.15 25.92 12.75
C SER A 309 7.95 25.54 11.28
N TYR A 310 8.41 26.41 10.37
CA TYR A 310 8.40 26.20 8.93
C TYR A 310 7.02 25.91 8.30
N PHE A 311 5.91 26.31 8.96
CA PHE A 311 4.54 26.01 8.53
C PHE A 311 4.29 26.19 7.02
N ASP A 312 4.70 27.31 6.43
CA ASP A 312 4.52 27.63 5.01
C ASP A 312 5.85 28.05 4.32
N THR A 313 7.00 27.61 4.86
CA THR A 313 8.31 28.03 4.29
C THR A 313 8.48 27.49 2.87
N GLY A 314 8.65 28.37 1.89
CA GLY A 314 8.78 27.99 0.49
C GLY A 314 7.45 27.77 -0.25
N ALA A 315 6.30 27.98 0.39
CA ALA A 315 5.01 28.04 -0.29
C ALA A 315 4.82 29.39 -1.03
N ASP A 316 5.63 29.62 -2.06
CA ASP A 316 5.81 30.94 -2.68
C ASP A 316 4.56 31.48 -3.39
N ALA A 317 3.61 30.61 -3.78
CA ALA A 317 2.34 31.02 -4.38
C ALA A 317 1.29 31.51 -3.35
N TRP A 318 1.49 31.25 -2.06
CA TRP A 318 0.45 31.47 -1.05
C TRP A 318 0.27 32.96 -0.68
N SER A 319 -0.82 33.53 -1.18
CA SER A 319 -1.23 34.92 -0.97
C SER A 319 -2.55 35.09 -0.18
N SER A 320 -3.36 34.02 -0.10
CA SER A 320 -4.58 33.94 0.70
C SER A 320 -4.31 34.04 2.22
N ALA A 321 -5.38 34.20 3.00
CA ALA A 321 -5.26 34.39 4.45
C ALA A 321 -4.81 33.10 5.16
N ARG A 322 -3.95 33.27 6.17
CA ARG A 322 -3.36 32.20 6.99
C ARG A 322 -4.24 31.90 8.21
N PRO A 323 -4.01 30.75 8.90
CA PRO A 323 -4.71 30.39 10.12
C PRO A 323 -4.57 31.43 11.24
N GLN A 324 -5.53 31.42 12.17
CA GLN A 324 -5.42 32.15 13.43
C GLN A 324 -4.77 31.23 14.49
N TRP A 325 -3.64 31.66 15.05
CA TRP A 325 -2.84 30.88 15.99
C TRP A 325 -3.15 31.28 17.45
N GLY A 326 -3.28 30.30 18.33
CA GLY A 326 -3.41 30.48 19.77
C GLY A 326 -4.79 30.97 20.23
N MET A 327 -5.10 32.26 20.08
CA MET A 327 -6.39 32.82 20.52
C MET A 327 -7.30 33.12 19.32
N CYS A 328 -8.41 32.41 19.23
CA CYS A 328 -9.46 32.65 18.24
C CYS A 328 -10.52 33.63 18.77
N PRO A 329 -11.15 34.45 17.90
CA PRO A 329 -12.19 35.43 18.27
C PRO A 329 -13.46 34.86 18.91
#